data_AF-A0A662C4R5-F1
#
_entry.id   AF-A0A662C4R5-F1
#
_cell.length_a   1.000
_cell.length_b   1.000
_cell.length_c   1.000
_cell.angle_alpha   90.00
_cell.angle_beta   90.00
_cell.angle_gamma   90.00
#
_symmetry.space_group_name_H-M   'P 1'
#
loop_
_entity.id
_entity.type
_entity.pdbx_description
1 polymer ?
#
loop_
_entity_poly.entity_id
_entity_poly.type
_entity_poly.pdbx_seq_one_letter_code
_entity_poly.pdbx_strand_id
1 'polypeptide(L)'
;MKLFLTTLIAFLLGFNLTAIAQNSFPESWVGNYKGELLIYGVDSVKMKVNMELNISSTKKDSVYNWTIIYDLKGKKDVRAYELIVVDRDKGLYRIDEKNSIVIEAYLRNNRVLTSFFKVSESFIIATYTKENENLIFEIISAKSDPASITGNTKSGEEEIQEITTFPINGRQKAIMEKKL
;
A
#
# COMPACT_ATOMS: atom_id res chain seq x y z
N MET A 1 20.16 13.38 -68.36
CA MET A 1 21.27 13.78 -67.47
C MET A 1 20.67 14.17 -66.12
N LYS A 2 20.76 13.25 -65.15
CA LYS A 2 20.94 13.44 -63.71
C LYS A 2 20.12 14.51 -62.94
N LEU A 3 19.49 14.01 -61.86
CA LEU A 3 19.28 14.64 -60.53
C LEU A 3 18.16 15.71 -60.48
N PHE A 4 17.18 15.72 -59.57
CA PHE A 4 17.14 15.24 -58.18
C PHE A 4 15.74 14.73 -57.81
N LEU A 5 15.70 13.45 -57.49
CA LEU A 5 14.73 12.82 -56.60
C LEU A 5 15.13 13.20 -55.17
N THR A 6 14.48 14.17 -54.53
CA THR A 6 14.50 14.35 -53.06
C THR A 6 13.62 15.53 -52.65
N THR A 7 12.33 15.31 -52.40
CA THR A 7 11.55 16.16 -51.49
C THR A 7 10.38 15.37 -50.90
N LEU A 8 10.69 14.21 -50.33
CA LEU A 8 9.76 13.42 -49.50
C LEU A 8 10.45 12.97 -48.21
N ILE A 9 11.23 13.85 -47.58
CA ILE A 9 11.84 13.62 -46.25
C ILE A 9 12.00 14.99 -45.58
N ALA A 10 10.90 15.62 -45.13
CA ALA A 10 10.98 16.85 -44.32
C ALA A 10 9.72 17.13 -43.48
N PHE A 11 8.97 16.11 -43.06
CA PHE A 11 7.86 16.30 -42.11
C PHE A 11 7.85 15.22 -41.02
N LEU A 12 9.03 14.98 -40.43
CA LEU A 12 9.23 13.99 -39.35
C LEU A 12 10.17 14.53 -38.27
N LEU A 13 10.14 15.84 -38.04
CA LEU A 13 10.92 16.53 -37.00
C LEU A 13 9.98 17.48 -36.26
N GLY A 14 9.52 17.08 -35.07
CA GLY A 14 8.88 18.04 -34.18
C GLY A 14 7.92 17.54 -33.11
N PHE A 15 7.66 16.23 -32.94
CA PHE A 15 7.04 15.76 -31.70
C PHE A 15 8.13 15.51 -30.66
N ASN A 16 8.53 16.58 -29.98
CA ASN A 16 9.16 16.45 -28.66
C ASN A 16 8.10 15.90 -27.71
N LEU A 17 7.93 14.58 -27.70
CA LEU A 17 7.33 13.88 -26.59
C LEU A 17 8.26 14.12 -25.39
N THR A 18 7.99 15.18 -24.64
CA THR A 18 8.45 15.27 -23.27
C THR A 18 7.71 14.16 -22.52
N ALA A 19 8.31 12.97 -22.49
CA ALA A 19 7.92 11.96 -21.55
C ALA A 19 8.18 12.56 -20.17
N ILE A 20 7.14 13.11 -19.54
CA ILE A 20 7.16 13.33 -18.10
C ILE A 20 7.36 11.94 -17.53
N ALA A 21 8.57 11.65 -17.07
CA ALA A 21 8.85 10.41 -16.37
C ALA A 21 7.90 10.36 -15.17
N GLN A 22 6.85 9.56 -15.28
CA GLN A 22 5.99 9.30 -14.14
C GLN A 22 6.85 8.49 -13.18
N ASN A 23 7.28 9.13 -12.09
CA ASN A 23 8.04 8.49 -11.04
C ASN A 23 7.32 7.18 -10.65
N SER A 24 8.06 6.07 -10.57
CA SER A 24 7.46 4.81 -10.11
C SER A 24 7.31 4.82 -8.59
N PHE A 25 6.59 3.86 -8.01
CA PHE A 25 6.61 3.69 -6.56
C PHE A 25 7.99 3.20 -6.10
N PRO A 26 8.59 3.75 -5.02
CA PRO A 26 7.97 4.65 -4.03
C PRO A 26 8.03 6.16 -4.33
N GLU A 27 8.83 6.60 -5.30
CA GLU A 27 9.08 8.00 -5.61
C GLU A 27 7.80 8.80 -5.88
N SER A 28 6.83 8.22 -6.63
CA SER A 28 5.54 8.88 -6.91
C SER A 28 4.65 9.08 -5.67
N TRP A 29 4.95 8.38 -4.57
CA TRP A 29 4.16 8.48 -3.35
C TRP A 29 4.80 9.40 -2.32
N VAL A 30 6.01 9.94 -2.58
CA VAL A 30 6.65 10.93 -1.72
C VAL A 30 5.72 12.12 -1.46
N GLY A 31 5.59 12.48 -0.18
CA GLY A 31 4.67 13.50 0.29
C GLY A 31 4.28 13.30 1.75
N ASN A 32 3.61 14.30 2.29
CA ASN A 32 3.03 14.26 3.63
C ASN A 32 1.51 14.12 3.50
N TYR A 33 0.93 13.13 4.15
CA TYR A 33 -0.47 12.80 4.05
C TYR A 33 -1.12 12.90 5.42
N LYS A 34 -2.36 13.39 5.50
CA LYS A 34 -3.10 13.50 6.75
C LYS A 34 -4.56 13.16 6.57
N GLY A 35 -5.12 12.47 7.55
CA GLY A 35 -6.55 12.17 7.61
C GLY A 35 -6.98 11.77 9.01
N GLU A 36 -8.25 11.39 9.13
CA GLU A 36 -8.80 10.82 10.36
C GLU A 36 -8.89 9.29 10.18
N LEU A 37 -8.22 8.56 11.05
CA LEU A 37 -8.36 7.11 11.17
C LEU A 37 -9.64 6.79 11.94
N LEU A 38 -10.55 6.12 11.28
CA LEU A 38 -11.80 5.62 11.85
C LEU A 38 -11.61 4.17 12.28
N ILE A 39 -11.84 3.89 13.56
CA ILE A 39 -11.84 2.53 14.11
C ILE A 39 -13.29 2.09 14.28
N TYR A 40 -13.69 1.05 13.55
CA TYR A 40 -15.09 0.65 13.45
C TYR A 40 -15.50 -0.35 14.54
N GLY A 41 -16.72 -0.17 15.02
CA GLY A 41 -17.53 -1.19 15.68
C GLY A 41 -18.45 -1.90 14.69
N VAL A 42 -19.46 -2.60 15.20
CA VAL A 42 -20.43 -3.34 14.37
C VAL A 42 -21.35 -2.38 13.60
N ASP A 43 -21.78 -1.31 14.26
CA ASP A 43 -22.82 -0.38 13.80
C ASP A 43 -22.40 1.10 13.88
N SER A 44 -21.16 1.37 14.28
CA SER A 44 -20.70 2.70 14.67
C SER A 44 -19.18 2.87 14.52
N VAL A 45 -18.71 4.12 14.54
CA VAL A 45 -17.28 4.43 14.70
C VAL A 45 -16.99 4.49 16.20
N LYS A 46 -16.17 3.56 16.70
CA LYS A 46 -15.81 3.47 18.12
C LYS A 46 -14.79 4.52 18.54
N MET A 47 -13.87 4.86 17.65
CA MET A 47 -12.79 5.80 17.93
C MET A 47 -12.33 6.48 16.65
N LYS A 48 -11.89 7.73 16.81
CA LYS A 48 -11.28 8.56 15.79
C LYS A 48 -9.89 8.96 16.26
N VAL A 49 -8.90 8.84 15.38
CA VAL A 49 -7.51 9.21 15.67
C VAL A 49 -6.98 10.04 14.50
N ASN A 50 -6.37 11.19 14.78
CA ASN A 50 -5.71 11.95 13.73
C ASN A 50 -4.46 11.16 13.29
N MET A 51 -4.33 10.90 12.00
CA MET A 51 -3.25 10.11 11.44
C MET A 51 -2.50 10.91 10.37
N GLU A 52 -1.17 10.79 10.37
CA GLU A 52 -0.32 11.27 9.29
C GLU A 52 0.60 10.15 8.79
N LEU A 53 0.92 10.19 7.49
CA LEU A 53 1.94 9.37 6.86
C LEU A 53 2.88 10.30 6.09
N ASN A 54 4.15 10.32 6.47
CA ASN A 54 5.16 11.15 5.81
C ASN A 54 6.17 10.24 5.10
N ILE A 55 6.25 10.40 3.78
CA ILE A 55 7.12 9.62 2.91
C ILE A 55 8.15 10.56 2.29
N SER A 56 9.44 10.27 2.46
CA SER A 56 10.52 11.05 1.86
C SER A 56 11.70 10.18 1.43
N SER A 57 12.42 10.62 0.41
CA SER A 57 13.64 9.97 -0.06
C SER A 57 14.75 10.03 1.00
N THR A 58 15.62 9.03 1.00
CA THR A 58 16.86 9.06 1.79
C THR A 58 18.07 9.26 0.87
N LYS A 59 19.29 9.18 1.42
CA LYS A 59 20.54 9.16 0.63
C LYS A 59 20.73 7.84 -0.13
N LYS A 60 19.97 6.79 0.20
CA LYS A 60 19.99 5.49 -0.48
C LYS A 60 18.73 5.38 -1.33
N ASP A 61 18.89 5.23 -2.64
CA ASP A 61 17.76 5.19 -3.58
C ASP A 61 16.79 4.02 -3.34
N SER A 62 17.26 2.97 -2.66
CA SER A 62 16.44 1.81 -2.27
C SER A 62 15.74 1.96 -0.92
N VAL A 63 15.89 3.10 -0.22
CA VAL A 63 15.34 3.32 1.12
C VAL A 63 14.60 4.66 1.19
N TYR A 64 13.40 4.62 1.74
CA TYR A 64 12.53 5.76 1.95
C TYR A 64 12.17 5.86 3.43
N ASN A 65 12.12 7.09 3.96
CA ASN A 65 11.49 7.30 5.25
C ASN A 65 9.99 7.02 5.10
N TRP A 66 9.44 6.25 6.03
CA TRP A 66 8.03 5.87 6.09
C TRP A 66 7.51 6.15 7.50
N THR A 67 7.28 7.42 7.81
CA THR A 67 6.93 7.82 9.17
C THR A 67 5.43 7.88 9.36
N ILE A 68 4.89 7.07 10.26
CA ILE A 68 3.48 7.11 10.66
C ILE A 68 3.36 7.89 11.96
N ILE A 69 2.37 8.77 12.05
CA ILE A 69 2.09 9.55 13.26
C ILE A 69 0.63 9.36 13.63
N TYR A 70 0.39 8.87 14.84
CA TYR A 70 -0.95 8.86 15.44
C TYR A 70 -1.01 9.95 16.51
N ASP A 71 -2.00 10.83 16.42
CA ASP A 71 -2.26 11.86 17.41
C ASP A 71 -3.59 11.55 18.11
N LEU A 72 -3.48 11.06 19.34
CA LEU A 72 -4.59 10.79 20.21
C LEU A 72 -4.71 11.93 21.24
N LYS A 73 -5.55 12.91 20.92
CA LYS A 73 -5.87 14.06 21.80
C LYS A 73 -4.62 14.83 22.27
N GLY A 74 -3.68 15.08 21.36
CA GLY A 74 -2.44 15.82 21.63
C GLY A 74 -1.25 14.94 22.03
N LYS A 75 -1.48 13.65 22.34
CA LYS A 75 -0.39 12.69 22.56
C LYS A 75 -0.02 12.04 21.23
N LYS A 76 1.17 12.37 20.73
CA LYS A 76 1.71 11.81 19.49
C LYS A 76 2.46 10.50 19.74
N ASP A 77 2.07 9.46 19.02
CA ASP A 77 2.83 8.23 18.81
C ASP A 77 3.50 8.32 17.43
N VAL A 78 4.83 8.32 17.39
CA VAL A 78 5.62 8.48 16.16
C VAL A 78 6.33 7.18 15.85
N ARG A 79 6.07 6.64 14.67
CA ARG A 79 6.63 5.39 14.18
C ARG A 79 7.53 5.69 13.00
N ALA A 80 8.82 5.87 13.27
CA ALA A 80 9.84 6.25 12.30
C ALA A 80 10.36 5.04 11.52
N TYR A 81 9.52 4.46 10.66
CA TYR A 81 9.87 3.28 9.88
C TYR A 81 10.62 3.63 8.59
N GLU A 82 11.17 2.62 7.94
CA GLU A 82 11.76 2.72 6.61
C GLU A 82 11.04 1.79 5.62
N LEU A 83 10.76 2.27 4.41
CA LEU A 83 10.35 1.44 3.29
C LEU A 83 11.58 1.10 2.44
N ILE A 84 11.82 -0.18 2.25
CA ILE A 84 12.96 -0.73 1.51
C ILE A 84 12.47 -1.34 0.19
N VAL A 85 13.06 -0.90 -0.91
CA VAL A 85 12.86 -1.49 -2.24
C VAL A 85 13.68 -2.77 -2.33
N VAL A 86 13.00 -3.91 -2.54
CA VAL A 86 13.66 -5.23 -2.65
C VAL A 86 13.72 -5.69 -4.10
N ASP A 87 12.58 -5.72 -4.79
CA ASP A 87 12.48 -6.16 -6.19
C ASP A 87 11.27 -5.47 -6.84
N ARG A 88 11.52 -4.43 -7.66
CA ARG A 88 10.45 -3.62 -8.28
C ARG A 88 9.62 -4.43 -9.27
N ASP A 89 10.25 -5.36 -10.00
CA ASP A 89 9.59 -6.15 -11.05
C ASP A 89 8.57 -7.12 -10.46
N LYS A 90 8.83 -7.62 -9.24
CA LYS A 90 7.87 -8.43 -8.46
C LYS A 90 6.93 -7.60 -7.58
N GLY A 91 7.14 -6.28 -7.53
CA GLY A 91 6.49 -5.37 -6.60
C GLY A 91 6.75 -5.74 -5.14
N LEU A 92 7.94 -6.24 -4.81
CA LEU A 92 8.32 -6.67 -3.46
C LEU A 92 9.09 -5.54 -2.74
N TYR A 93 8.61 -5.23 -1.55
CA TYR A 93 9.14 -4.21 -0.66
C TYR A 93 9.16 -4.74 0.78
N ARG A 94 9.81 -3.99 1.68
CA ARG A 94 9.79 -4.25 3.12
C ARG A 94 9.55 -2.98 3.89
N ILE A 95 8.79 -3.05 4.98
CA ILE A 95 8.66 -1.98 5.97
C ILE A 95 9.49 -2.42 7.19
N ASP A 96 10.61 -1.73 7.46
CA ASP A 96 11.46 -1.94 8.63
C ASP A 96 11.00 -1.02 9.75
N GLU A 97 10.53 -1.61 10.86
CA GLU A 97 10.03 -0.87 12.01
C GLU A 97 11.15 -0.32 12.92
N LYS A 98 12.42 -0.61 12.62
CA LYS A 98 13.61 -0.20 13.38
C LYS A 98 13.69 -0.79 14.79
N ASN A 99 12.95 -1.87 15.06
CA ASN A 99 12.88 -2.54 16.35
C ASN A 99 13.02 -4.07 16.21
N SER A 100 13.79 -4.53 15.21
CA SER A 100 13.94 -5.92 14.75
C SER A 100 12.77 -6.52 13.97
N ILE A 101 11.65 -5.80 13.84
CA ILE A 101 10.51 -6.22 13.01
C ILE A 101 10.67 -5.67 11.60
N VAL A 102 10.59 -6.57 10.62
CA VAL A 102 10.57 -6.25 9.19
C VAL A 102 9.38 -6.96 8.58
N ILE A 103 8.55 -6.23 7.83
CA ILE A 103 7.31 -6.73 7.26
C ILE A 103 7.39 -6.69 5.74
N GLU A 104 7.19 -7.83 5.08
CA GLU A 104 7.02 -7.89 3.63
C GLU A 104 5.78 -7.10 3.16
N ALA A 105 5.95 -6.36 2.08
CA ALA A 105 4.89 -5.60 1.43
C ALA A 105 4.92 -5.83 -0.08
N TYR A 106 3.74 -5.99 -0.68
CA TYR A 106 3.58 -6.29 -2.08
C TYR A 106 2.76 -5.20 -2.76
N LEU A 107 3.36 -4.54 -3.75
CA LEU A 107 2.69 -3.57 -4.59
C LEU A 107 2.01 -4.27 -5.78
N ARG A 108 0.76 -3.90 -6.05
CA ARG A 108 0.02 -4.33 -7.24
C ARG A 108 -0.54 -3.12 -7.99
N ASN A 109 -0.46 -3.21 -9.32
CA ASN A 109 -0.95 -2.18 -10.26
C ASN A 109 -0.40 -0.77 -9.97
N ASN A 110 0.83 -0.67 -9.45
CA ASN A 110 1.45 0.58 -8.99
C ASN A 110 0.57 1.43 -8.05
N ARG A 111 -0.38 0.79 -7.34
CA ARG A 111 -1.49 1.48 -6.67
C ARG A 111 -1.77 0.98 -5.26
N VAL A 112 -1.72 -0.34 -5.03
CA VAL A 112 -2.08 -0.94 -3.74
C VAL A 112 -0.87 -1.65 -3.17
N LEU A 113 -0.33 -1.14 -2.06
CA LEU A 113 0.71 -1.79 -1.28
C LEU A 113 0.05 -2.56 -0.14
N THR A 114 0.25 -3.88 -0.11
CA THR A 114 -0.39 -4.77 0.86
C THR A 114 0.64 -5.55 1.66
N SER A 115 0.48 -5.56 2.98
CA SER A 115 1.19 -6.45 3.90
C SER A 115 0.18 -7.36 4.58
N PHE A 116 0.51 -8.65 4.69
CA PHE A 116 -0.27 -9.62 5.45
C PHE A 116 0.67 -10.38 6.37
N PHE A 117 0.46 -10.25 7.68
CA PHE A 117 1.34 -10.81 8.68
C PHE A 117 0.57 -11.25 9.92
N LYS A 118 1.21 -12.04 10.77
CA LYS A 118 0.67 -12.49 12.05
C LYS A 118 1.51 -11.91 13.18
N VAL A 119 0.85 -11.35 14.18
CA VAL A 119 1.46 -10.93 15.44
C VAL A 119 0.67 -11.56 16.58
N SER A 120 1.34 -12.37 17.40
CA SER A 120 0.69 -13.20 18.43
C SER A 120 -0.49 -13.99 17.85
N GLU A 121 -1.71 -13.81 18.36
CA GLU A 121 -2.93 -14.51 17.92
C GLU A 121 -3.74 -13.73 16.88
N SER A 122 -3.17 -12.70 16.26
CA SER A 122 -3.87 -11.84 15.31
C SER A 122 -3.20 -11.86 13.93
N PHE A 123 -4.00 -12.17 12.92
CA PHE A 123 -3.69 -11.88 11.53
C PHE A 123 -4.01 -10.42 11.24
N ILE A 124 -3.12 -9.72 10.54
CA ILE A 124 -3.27 -8.31 10.17
C ILE A 124 -3.02 -8.17 8.67
N ILE A 125 -4.01 -7.60 7.97
CA ILE A 125 -3.85 -7.08 6.61
C ILE A 125 -3.75 -5.56 6.74
N ALA A 126 -2.64 -4.99 6.29
CA ALA A 126 -2.47 -3.54 6.16
C ALA A 126 -2.36 -3.18 4.69
N THR A 127 -3.13 -2.19 4.25
CA THR A 127 -3.07 -1.69 2.87
C THR A 127 -2.87 -0.18 2.83
N TYR A 128 -2.09 0.26 1.84
CA TYR A 128 -1.99 1.65 1.43
C TYR A 128 -2.37 1.71 -0.05
N THR A 129 -3.42 2.45 -0.37
CA THR A 129 -3.94 2.58 -1.74
C THR A 129 -3.80 4.02 -2.21
N LYS A 130 -3.10 4.23 -3.32
CA LYS A 130 -3.01 5.54 -3.98
C LYS A 130 -4.26 5.82 -4.81
N GLU A 131 -4.96 6.90 -4.48
CA GLU A 131 -6.12 7.39 -5.22
C GLU A 131 -5.90 8.85 -5.59
N ASN A 132 -5.58 9.13 -6.85
CA ASN A 132 -5.16 10.47 -7.27
C ASN A 132 -4.00 10.96 -6.38
N GLU A 133 -4.13 12.14 -5.79
CA GLU A 133 -3.17 12.65 -4.82
C GLU A 133 -3.32 12.03 -3.42
N ASN A 134 -4.42 11.36 -3.10
CA ASN A 134 -4.69 10.85 -1.75
C ASN A 134 -4.12 9.45 -1.51
N LEU A 135 -3.96 9.10 -0.22
CA LEU A 135 -3.66 7.75 0.23
C LEU A 135 -4.78 7.24 1.12
N ILE A 136 -5.31 6.07 0.81
CA ILE A 136 -6.23 5.34 1.69
C ILE A 136 -5.41 4.32 2.46
N PHE A 137 -5.43 4.43 3.79
CA PHE A 137 -4.87 3.42 4.68
C PHE A 137 -5.99 2.58 5.28
N GLU A 138 -5.84 1.25 5.26
CA GLU A 138 -6.80 0.33 5.87
C GLU A 138 -6.07 -0.80 6.61
N ILE A 139 -6.57 -1.11 7.81
CA ILE A 139 -6.23 -2.32 8.55
C ILE A 139 -7.47 -3.18 8.70
N ILE A 140 -7.32 -4.47 8.41
CA ILE A 140 -8.26 -5.52 8.81
C ILE A 140 -7.49 -6.48 9.72
N SER A 141 -8.06 -6.80 10.88
CA SER A 141 -7.52 -7.81 11.78
C SER A 141 -8.49 -8.97 11.95
N ALA A 142 -7.95 -10.17 12.05
CA ALA A 142 -8.69 -11.39 12.36
C ALA A 142 -7.97 -12.18 13.46
N LYS A 143 -8.71 -12.93 14.27
CA LYS A 143 -8.08 -13.88 15.19
C LYS A 143 -7.50 -15.05 14.40
N SER A 144 -6.40 -15.63 14.89
CA SER A 144 -5.82 -16.81 14.27
C SER A 144 -6.54 -18.12 14.60
N ASP A 145 -7.46 -18.11 15.56
CA ASP A 145 -8.32 -19.25 15.84
C ASP A 145 -9.47 -19.30 14.83
N PRO A 146 -9.76 -20.47 14.23
CA PRO A 146 -10.87 -20.62 13.31
C PRO A 146 -12.22 -20.26 13.93
N ALA A 147 -13.05 -19.53 13.19
CA ALA A 147 -14.47 -19.35 13.48
C ALA A 147 -15.29 -20.57 13.06
N SER A 148 -14.94 -21.17 11.92
CA SER A 148 -15.58 -22.37 11.40
C SER A 148 -14.67 -23.07 10.40
N ILE A 149 -14.82 -24.38 10.32
CA ILE A 149 -14.23 -25.23 9.29
C ILE A 149 -15.40 -25.94 8.61
N THR A 150 -15.48 -25.83 7.29
CA THR A 150 -16.58 -26.38 6.47
C THR A 150 -16.01 -27.00 5.20
N GLY A 151 -16.79 -27.80 4.48
CA GLY A 151 -16.30 -28.55 3.32
C GLY A 151 -15.72 -29.90 3.74
N ASN A 152 -14.68 -30.37 3.04
CA ASN A 152 -14.08 -31.69 3.24
C ASN A 152 -15.12 -32.83 3.17
N THR A 153 -16.02 -32.73 2.20
CA THR A 153 -17.16 -33.62 2.02
C THR A 153 -17.40 -33.85 0.52
N LYS A 154 -18.33 -34.76 0.19
CA LYS A 154 -18.80 -34.95 -1.18
C LYS A 154 -20.15 -34.27 -1.39
N SER A 155 -20.31 -33.66 -2.55
CA SER A 155 -21.61 -33.16 -3.05
C SER A 155 -21.90 -33.85 -4.38
N GLY A 156 -22.66 -34.94 -4.33
CA GLY A 156 -22.76 -35.85 -5.48
C GLY A 156 -21.43 -36.57 -5.72
N GLU A 157 -20.89 -36.45 -6.93
CA GLU A 157 -19.58 -37.01 -7.31
C GLU A 157 -18.41 -36.05 -7.05
N GLU A 158 -18.68 -34.79 -6.72
CA GLU A 158 -17.66 -33.77 -6.54
C GLU A 158 -17.09 -33.78 -5.11
N GLU A 159 -15.76 -33.70 -5.00
CA GLU A 159 -15.05 -33.49 -3.73
C GLU A 159 -14.96 -32.00 -3.42
N ILE A 160 -15.52 -31.60 -2.28
CA ILE A 160 -15.56 -30.21 -1.83
C ILE A 160 -14.36 -29.93 -0.93
N GLN A 161 -13.56 -28.93 -1.31
CA GLN A 161 -12.39 -28.52 -0.54
C GLN A 161 -12.77 -28.01 0.85
N GLU A 162 -11.89 -28.23 1.81
CA GLU A 162 -12.01 -27.67 3.14
C GLU A 162 -11.78 -26.15 3.10
N ILE A 163 -12.67 -25.40 3.75
CA ILE A 163 -12.58 -23.95 3.91
C ILE A 163 -12.54 -23.65 5.40
N THR A 164 -11.43 -23.03 5.84
CA THR A 164 -11.27 -22.49 7.19
C THR A 164 -11.55 -20.99 7.16
N THR A 165 -12.48 -20.55 8.02
CA THR A 165 -12.83 -19.13 8.18
C THR A 165 -12.27 -18.60 9.49
N PHE A 166 -11.74 -17.38 9.47
CA PHE A 166 -11.20 -16.70 10.65
C PHE A 166 -12.09 -15.50 11.02
N PRO A 167 -12.38 -15.26 12.32
CA PRO A 167 -13.25 -14.18 12.72
C PRO A 167 -12.51 -12.85 12.60
N ILE A 168 -13.06 -11.95 11.77
CA ILE A 168 -12.61 -10.56 11.67
C ILE A 168 -13.02 -9.84 12.96
N ASN A 169 -12.06 -9.27 13.67
CA ASN A 169 -12.27 -8.62 14.96
C ASN A 169 -11.93 -7.12 14.97
N GLY A 170 -11.41 -6.59 13.86
CA GLY A 170 -11.06 -5.19 13.75
C GLY A 170 -11.04 -4.70 12.31
N ARG A 171 -11.52 -3.47 12.11
CA ARG A 171 -11.36 -2.73 10.87
C ARG A 171 -11.06 -1.27 11.19
N GLN A 172 -10.08 -0.72 10.50
CA GLN A 172 -9.67 0.66 10.63
C GLN A 172 -9.43 1.25 9.24
N LYS A 173 -9.88 2.49 9.00
CA LYS A 173 -9.69 3.13 7.69
C LYS A 173 -9.44 4.63 7.84
N ALA A 174 -8.46 5.15 7.12
CA ALA A 174 -8.20 6.56 6.95
C ALA A 174 -8.17 6.89 5.46
N ILE A 175 -8.82 7.99 5.06
CA ILE A 175 -8.58 8.64 3.77
C ILE A 175 -7.70 9.83 4.08
N MET A 176 -6.47 9.83 3.56
CA MET A 176 -5.45 10.83 3.87
C MET A 176 -5.19 11.69 2.64
N GLU A 177 -5.39 12.99 2.79
CA GLU A 177 -5.12 13.97 1.76
C GLU A 177 -3.65 14.36 1.81
N LYS A 178 -3.07 14.57 0.63
CA LYS A 178 -1.70 15.07 0.52
C LYS A 178 -1.70 16.55 0.93
N LYS A 179 -0.88 16.91 1.91
CA LYS A 179 -0.65 18.32 2.27
C LYS A 179 0.10 19.00 1.12
N LEU A 180 -0.41 20.17 0.73
CA LEU A 180 0.25 21.09 -0.21
C LEU A 180 1.47 21.75 0.46
#